data_AF-K0IMP4-F1
#
_entry.id   AF-K0IMP4-F1
#
_cell.length_a   1.000
_cell.length_b   1.000
_cell.length_c   1.000
_cell.angle_alpha   90.00
_cell.angle_beta   90.00
_cell.angle_gamma   90.00
#
_symmetry.space_group_name_H-M   'P 1'
#
loop_
_entity.id
_entity.type
_entity.pdbx_description
1 polymer ?
#
loop_
_entity_poly.entity_id
_entity_poly.type
_entity_poly.pdbx_seq_one_letter_code
_entity_poly.pdbx_strand_id
1 'polypeptide(L)'
;MQELLKGDAFLFAQRLDSKPVYTIEDAISVAGSAKTAYRRLNDLKVLGLAKYKRGSFILKTNVVTQPANIIEKLLPSLIALSRARRFGRNYNDSDIRFAMNNISDKFVTLDYKAYELTKFQTPLDLYIYVKDVDKVAGFLKEKGFKEGKNGHVILLPKIGDFSNEIERVYLDCIANGERSTMDAIAIELLYEDRLSTRGLFPVQLVKKVQEDLPLSNSK
;
A
#
# COMPACT_ATOMS: atom_id res chain seq x y z
N MET A 1 -10.99 -0.05 21.52
CA MET A 1 -9.89 -1.03 21.65
C MET A 1 -9.00 -1.16 20.39
N GLN A 2 -9.45 -0.75 19.19
CA GLN A 2 -8.63 -0.74 17.96
C GLN A 2 -7.89 0.59 17.66
N GLU A 3 -8.27 1.70 18.31
CA GLU A 3 -7.69 3.04 18.02
C GLU A 3 -6.40 3.34 18.78
N LEU A 4 -6.24 2.83 20.02
CA LEU A 4 -5.07 3.14 20.85
C LEU A 4 -3.80 2.32 20.51
N LEU A 5 -3.91 1.24 19.73
CA LEU A 5 -2.78 0.32 19.48
C LEU A 5 -1.93 0.68 18.26
N LYS A 6 -2.33 1.68 17.46
CA LYS A 6 -1.62 2.03 16.22
C LYS A 6 -0.74 3.26 16.35
N GLY A 7 -1.20 4.31 17.04
CA GLY A 7 -0.42 5.54 17.23
C GLY A 7 0.96 5.27 17.84
N ASP A 8 1.02 4.41 18.87
CA ASP A 8 2.27 4.06 19.55
C ASP A 8 3.30 3.36 18.66
N ALA A 9 2.85 2.53 17.71
CA ALA A 9 3.73 1.80 16.80
C ALA A 9 4.30 2.72 15.71
N PHE A 10 3.50 3.66 15.18
CA PHE A 10 3.96 4.68 14.25
C PHE A 10 4.90 5.68 14.93
N LEU A 11 4.54 6.21 16.09
CA LEU A 11 5.40 7.11 16.87
C LEU A 11 6.73 6.44 17.22
N PHE A 12 6.69 5.15 17.56
CA PHE A 12 7.90 4.36 17.76
C PHE A 12 8.76 4.28 16.49
N ALA A 13 8.16 3.95 15.34
CA ALA A 13 8.87 3.87 14.07
C ALA A 13 9.49 5.22 13.66
N GLN A 14 8.79 6.33 13.92
CA GLN A 14 9.24 7.70 13.63
C GLN A 14 10.40 8.16 14.51
N ARG A 15 10.59 7.56 15.69
CA ARG A 15 11.70 7.86 16.61
C ARG A 15 12.97 7.06 16.31
N LEU A 16 12.91 6.09 15.40
CA LEU A 16 14.10 5.39 14.95
C LEU A 16 14.88 6.29 13.99
N ASP A 17 16.20 6.38 14.19
CA ASP A 17 17.08 7.10 13.27
C ASP A 17 16.97 6.52 11.86
N SER A 18 16.94 7.37 10.84
CA SER A 18 16.77 6.92 9.45
C SER A 18 17.91 5.99 9.01
N LYS A 19 17.63 4.69 8.96
CA LYS A 19 18.53 3.64 8.46
C LYS A 19 17.81 2.72 7.46
N PRO A 20 18.54 2.13 6.49
CA PRO A 20 17.96 1.17 5.56
C PRO A 20 17.64 -0.17 6.22
N VAL A 21 18.38 -0.55 7.27
CA VAL A 21 18.24 -1.81 8.02
C VAL A 21 18.47 -1.50 9.50
N TYR A 22 17.62 -2.06 10.36
CA TYR A 22 17.63 -1.89 11.80
C TYR A 22 17.90 -3.22 12.50
N THR A 23 18.54 -3.19 13.66
CA THR A 23 18.65 -4.35 14.56
C THR A 23 17.63 -4.27 15.70
N ILE A 24 17.47 -5.37 16.44
CA ILE A 24 16.58 -5.34 17.61
C ILE A 24 17.11 -4.38 18.70
N GLU A 25 18.42 -4.18 18.79
CA GLU A 25 19.04 -3.23 19.71
C GLU A 25 18.65 -1.79 19.39
N ASP A 26 18.59 -1.41 18.10
CA ASP A 26 18.04 -0.11 17.66
C ASP A 26 16.58 0.07 18.14
N ALA A 27 15.78 -0.99 18.06
CA ALA A 27 14.39 -0.96 18.52
C ALA A 27 14.28 -0.87 20.05
N ILE A 28 15.15 -1.57 20.79
CA ILE A 28 15.17 -1.57 22.25
C ILE A 28 15.55 -0.20 22.79
N SER A 29 16.55 0.46 22.20
CA SER A 29 17.01 1.78 22.65
C SER A 29 15.89 2.83 22.60
N VAL A 30 15.02 2.76 21.58
CA VAL A 30 13.87 3.66 21.43
C VAL A 30 12.65 3.23 22.25
N ALA A 31 12.44 1.91 22.43
CA ALA A 31 11.28 1.39 23.14
C ALA A 31 11.45 1.33 24.67
N GLY A 32 12.69 1.42 25.17
CA GLY A 32 13.05 1.31 26.58
C GLY A 32 13.05 -0.12 27.14
N SER A 33 12.53 -1.11 26.41
CA SER A 33 12.64 -2.53 26.76
C SER A 33 12.45 -3.44 25.55
N ALA A 34 13.02 -4.65 25.63
CA ALA A 34 12.81 -5.71 24.64
C ALA A 34 11.33 -6.04 24.43
N LYS A 35 10.57 -6.21 25.53
CA LYS A 35 9.15 -6.55 25.45
C LYS A 35 8.35 -5.51 24.66
N THR A 36 8.57 -4.22 24.94
CA THR A 36 7.88 -3.13 24.24
C THR A 36 8.33 -3.03 22.78
N ALA A 37 9.64 -3.19 22.51
CA ALA A 37 10.18 -3.22 21.16
C ALA A 37 9.49 -4.29 20.32
N TYR A 38 9.53 -5.56 20.75
CA TYR A 38 8.91 -6.68 20.04
C TYR A 38 7.41 -6.50 19.80
N ARG A 39 6.67 -5.96 20.77
CA ARG A 39 5.24 -5.68 20.61
C ARG A 39 4.97 -4.70 19.47
N ARG A 40 5.61 -3.53 19.52
CA ARG A 40 5.44 -2.47 18.50
C ARG A 40 5.90 -2.93 17.12
N LEU A 41 7.01 -3.66 17.10
CA LEU A 41 7.56 -4.31 15.92
C LEU A 41 6.61 -5.34 15.30
N ASN A 42 5.89 -6.10 16.13
CA ASN A 42 4.83 -7.00 15.67
C ASN A 42 3.62 -6.23 15.12
N ASP A 43 3.22 -5.13 15.75
CA ASP A 43 2.11 -4.30 15.26
C ASP A 43 2.42 -3.72 13.87
N LEU A 44 3.65 -3.23 13.66
CA LEU A 44 4.13 -2.79 12.35
C LEU A 44 4.16 -3.95 11.33
N LYS A 45 4.57 -5.15 11.77
CA LYS A 45 4.60 -6.35 10.90
C LYS A 45 3.20 -6.74 10.43
N VAL A 46 2.22 -6.74 11.34
CA VAL A 46 0.83 -7.08 11.03
C VAL A 46 0.26 -6.13 9.99
N LEU A 47 0.63 -4.85 10.02
CA LEU A 47 0.25 -3.85 9.01
C LEU A 47 1.11 -3.90 7.73
N GLY A 48 2.06 -4.84 7.62
CA GLY A 48 2.96 -4.94 6.47
C GLY A 48 4.00 -3.81 6.38
N LEU A 49 4.22 -3.07 7.46
CA LEU A 49 5.16 -1.94 7.54
C LEU A 49 6.57 -2.37 7.93
N ALA A 50 6.74 -3.56 8.52
CA ALA A 50 8.03 -4.11 8.90
C ALA A 50 8.26 -5.50 8.28
N LYS A 51 9.46 -5.74 7.74
CA LYS A 51 9.92 -7.06 7.24
C LYS A 51 11.14 -7.51 8.05
N TYR A 52 11.11 -8.73 8.59
CA TYR A 52 12.20 -9.31 9.39
C TYR A 52 13.08 -10.24 8.57
N LYS A 53 14.40 -10.19 8.82
CA LYS A 53 15.36 -11.12 8.25
C LYS A 53 16.54 -11.29 9.21
N ARG A 54 16.74 -12.50 9.73
CA ARG A 54 17.94 -12.91 10.51
C ARG A 54 18.40 -11.88 11.56
N GLY A 55 17.52 -11.52 12.50
CA GLY A 55 17.85 -10.60 13.60
C GLY A 55 17.80 -9.11 13.24
N SER A 56 17.58 -8.77 11.98
CA SER A 56 17.34 -7.40 11.53
C SER A 56 15.94 -7.22 10.94
N PHE A 57 15.54 -5.96 10.76
CA PHE A 57 14.30 -5.61 10.11
C PHE A 57 14.45 -4.37 9.22
N ILE A 58 13.53 -4.26 8.26
CA ILE A 58 13.40 -3.12 7.34
C ILE A 58 12.00 -2.53 7.56
N LEU A 59 11.92 -1.20 7.56
CA LEU A 59 10.67 -0.46 7.63
C LEU A 59 10.30 0.10 6.26
N LYS A 60 8.99 0.19 5.98
CA LYS A 60 8.47 1.02 4.89
C LYS A 60 8.55 2.50 5.29
N THR A 61 9.75 3.07 5.26
CA THR A 61 10.03 4.41 5.81
C THR A 61 9.08 5.47 5.28
N ASN A 62 8.84 5.53 3.97
CA ASN A 62 7.93 6.50 3.34
C ASN A 62 6.49 6.47 3.87
N VAL A 63 6.07 5.37 4.49
CA VAL A 63 4.73 5.22 5.07
C VAL A 63 4.74 5.59 6.54
N VAL A 64 5.73 5.11 7.30
CA VAL A 64 5.80 5.38 8.75
C VAL A 64 6.18 6.82 9.07
N THR A 65 6.86 7.54 8.17
CA THR A 65 7.22 8.95 8.35
C THR A 65 6.09 9.93 7.98
N GLN A 66 4.93 9.43 7.55
CA GLN A 66 3.80 10.30 7.23
C GLN A 66 3.29 11.03 8.49
N PRO A 67 2.83 12.29 8.36
CA PRO A 67 2.09 13.00 9.40
C PRO A 67 0.90 12.19 9.97
N ALA A 68 0.57 12.41 11.24
CA ALA A 68 -0.47 11.65 11.96
C ALA A 68 -1.84 11.69 11.26
N ASN A 69 -2.25 12.87 10.77
CA ASN A 69 -3.49 13.07 10.02
C ASN A 69 -3.54 12.25 8.71
N ILE A 70 -2.39 11.94 8.12
CA ILE A 70 -2.29 11.10 6.92
C ILE A 70 -2.28 9.63 7.33
N ILE A 71 -1.52 9.27 8.38
CA ILE A 71 -1.50 7.90 8.92
C ILE A 71 -2.91 7.40 9.19
N GLU A 72 -3.77 8.21 9.82
CA GLU A 72 -5.17 7.87 10.08
C GLU A 72 -5.93 7.52 8.80
N LYS A 73 -5.73 8.29 7.72
CA LYS A 73 -6.32 8.04 6.40
C LYS A 73 -5.72 6.83 5.66
N LEU A 74 -4.48 6.46 5.98
CA LEU A 74 -3.81 5.27 5.43
C LEU A 74 -4.25 3.97 6.13
N LEU A 75 -4.77 4.05 7.36
CA LEU A 75 -5.14 2.85 8.13
C LEU A 75 -6.06 1.88 7.37
N PRO A 76 -7.12 2.32 6.67
CA PRO A 76 -7.96 1.41 5.88
C PRO A 76 -7.17 0.66 4.80
N SER A 77 -6.32 1.36 4.02
CA SER A 77 -5.46 0.75 3.00
C SER A 77 -4.48 -0.25 3.61
N LEU A 78 -3.83 0.11 4.71
CA LEU A 78 -2.88 -0.78 5.40
C LEU A 78 -3.55 -2.07 5.89
N ILE A 79 -4.75 -1.95 6.47
CA ILE A 79 -5.53 -3.12 6.89
C ILE A 79 -5.93 -3.96 5.68
N ALA A 80 -6.44 -3.34 4.62
CA ALA A 80 -6.86 -4.05 3.41
C ALA A 80 -5.69 -4.80 2.75
N LEU A 81 -4.54 -4.14 2.61
CA LEU A 81 -3.31 -4.72 2.07
C LEU A 81 -2.77 -5.85 2.96
N SER A 82 -2.84 -5.72 4.29
CA SER A 82 -2.44 -6.80 5.20
C SER A 82 -3.31 -8.05 5.10
N ARG A 83 -4.54 -7.89 4.62
CA ARG A 83 -5.54 -8.96 4.42
C ARG A 83 -5.70 -9.36 2.95
N ALA A 84 -4.83 -8.86 2.08
CA ALA A 84 -4.90 -9.08 0.66
C ALA A 84 -4.75 -10.57 0.33
N ARG A 85 -5.60 -11.09 -0.57
CA ARG A 85 -5.53 -12.46 -1.04
C ARG A 85 -5.15 -12.47 -2.52
N ARG A 86 -4.12 -13.22 -2.86
CA ARG A 86 -3.51 -13.26 -4.19
C ARG A 86 -3.92 -14.54 -4.92
N PHE A 87 -4.32 -14.40 -6.17
CA PHE A 87 -4.80 -15.47 -7.03
C PHE A 87 -4.07 -15.48 -8.37
N GLY A 88 -3.70 -16.67 -8.82
CA GLY A 88 -3.11 -16.90 -10.14
C GLY A 88 -3.60 -18.21 -10.72
N ARG A 89 -3.78 -18.24 -12.03
CA ARG A 89 -4.12 -19.43 -12.80
C ARG A 89 -3.03 -19.69 -13.83
N ASN A 90 -2.78 -18.73 -14.71
CA ASN A 90 -1.73 -18.78 -15.72
C ASN A 90 -0.51 -17.91 -15.35
N TYR A 91 -0.63 -17.08 -14.30
CA TYR A 91 0.43 -16.20 -13.81
C TYR A 91 0.94 -15.22 -14.89
N ASN A 92 0.01 -14.64 -15.64
CA ASN A 92 0.26 -13.65 -16.68
C ASN A 92 -0.99 -12.77 -16.90
N ASP A 93 -0.92 -11.84 -17.86
CA ASP A 93 -2.00 -10.89 -18.18
C ASP A 93 -3.37 -11.52 -18.49
N SER A 94 -3.43 -12.79 -18.89
CA SER A 94 -4.72 -13.46 -19.11
C SER A 94 -5.53 -13.57 -17.83
N ASP A 95 -4.88 -13.75 -16.68
CA ASP A 95 -5.52 -13.80 -15.36
C ASP A 95 -6.15 -12.45 -15.01
N ILE A 96 -5.43 -11.37 -15.31
CA ILE A 96 -5.87 -9.99 -15.08
C ILE A 96 -7.06 -9.67 -15.99
N ARG A 97 -6.96 -9.96 -17.29
CA ARG A 97 -8.08 -9.76 -18.23
C ARG A 97 -9.32 -10.55 -17.82
N PHE A 98 -9.13 -11.78 -17.36
CA PHE A 98 -10.23 -12.60 -16.86
C PHE A 98 -10.92 -11.91 -15.67
N ALA A 99 -10.16 -11.53 -14.64
CA ALA A 99 -10.71 -10.88 -13.45
C ALA A 99 -11.37 -9.53 -13.77
N MET A 100 -10.77 -8.73 -14.66
CA MET A 100 -11.33 -7.46 -15.13
C MET A 100 -12.69 -7.63 -15.80
N ASN A 101 -12.88 -8.69 -16.59
CA ASN A 101 -14.11 -8.91 -17.35
C ASN A 101 -15.19 -9.65 -16.56
N ASN A 102 -14.82 -10.47 -15.58
CA ASN A 102 -15.76 -11.39 -14.93
C ASN A 102 -16.15 -11.03 -13.50
N ILE A 103 -15.43 -10.11 -12.84
CA ILE A 103 -15.80 -9.62 -11.49
C ILE A 103 -16.50 -8.28 -11.68
N SER A 104 -17.82 -8.21 -11.51
CA SER A 104 -18.62 -7.01 -11.77
C SER A 104 -18.50 -5.94 -10.67
N ASP A 105 -18.79 -6.31 -9.42
CA ASP A 105 -18.80 -5.39 -8.27
C ASP A 105 -17.39 -5.20 -7.67
N LYS A 106 -16.53 -4.50 -8.40
CA LYS A 106 -15.15 -4.21 -7.98
C LYS A 106 -14.80 -2.73 -8.09
N PHE A 107 -13.88 -2.29 -7.25
CA PHE A 107 -13.16 -1.03 -7.43
C PHE A 107 -11.68 -1.35 -7.69
N VAL A 108 -11.18 -0.95 -8.86
CA VAL A 108 -9.78 -1.17 -9.24
C VAL A 108 -8.91 -0.08 -8.60
N THR A 109 -7.81 -0.46 -7.97
CA THR A 109 -6.86 0.46 -7.33
C THR A 109 -5.42 0.12 -7.72
N LEU A 110 -4.44 0.87 -7.17
CA LEU A 110 -2.99 0.69 -7.36
C LEU A 110 -2.64 0.57 -8.85
N ASP A 111 -1.46 0.02 -9.18
CA ASP A 111 -0.97 -0.37 -10.51
C ASP A 111 -1.87 0.03 -11.70
N TYR A 112 -2.97 -0.69 -11.95
CA TYR A 112 -3.86 -0.42 -13.09
C TYR A 112 -4.57 0.93 -13.02
N LYS A 113 -5.14 1.29 -11.87
CA LYS A 113 -5.83 2.58 -11.72
C LYS A 113 -4.86 3.74 -11.61
N ALA A 114 -3.71 3.54 -10.95
CA ALA A 114 -2.63 4.52 -10.93
C ALA A 114 -2.12 4.80 -12.35
N TYR A 115 -1.86 3.75 -13.14
CA TYR A 115 -1.49 3.90 -14.54
C TYR A 115 -2.59 4.54 -15.40
N GLU A 116 -3.86 4.23 -15.13
CA GLU A 116 -4.97 4.90 -15.80
C GLU A 116 -4.92 6.41 -15.59
N LEU A 117 -4.69 6.85 -14.34
CA LEU A 117 -4.66 8.24 -13.92
C LEU A 117 -3.42 9.02 -14.40
N THR A 118 -2.24 8.38 -14.41
CA THR A 118 -0.96 9.10 -14.58
C THR A 118 -0.16 8.68 -15.81
N LYS A 119 -0.43 7.51 -16.38
CA LYS A 119 0.40 6.85 -17.41
C LYS A 119 1.87 6.67 -17.02
N PHE A 120 2.17 6.75 -15.73
CA PHE A 120 3.54 6.85 -15.23
C PHE A 120 4.26 5.50 -15.19
N GLN A 121 3.72 4.50 -14.48
CA GLN A 121 4.33 3.17 -14.38
C GLN A 121 3.47 2.08 -15.01
N THR A 122 4.08 1.20 -15.80
CA THR A 122 3.38 0.04 -16.38
C THR A 122 2.79 -0.85 -15.29
N PRO A 123 1.47 -1.16 -15.31
CA PRO A 123 0.86 -1.97 -14.27
C PRO A 123 1.35 -3.43 -14.35
N LEU A 124 1.49 -4.09 -13.20
CA LEU A 124 1.91 -5.50 -13.11
C LEU A 124 0.84 -6.37 -12.46
N ASP A 125 0.21 -5.85 -11.41
CA ASP A 125 -0.70 -6.57 -10.54
C ASP A 125 -2.09 -5.90 -10.55
N LEU A 126 -3.16 -6.69 -10.63
CA LEU A 126 -4.54 -6.20 -10.51
C LEU A 126 -4.98 -6.21 -9.05
N TYR A 127 -5.00 -5.05 -8.41
CA TYR A 127 -5.59 -4.87 -7.08
C TYR A 127 -7.04 -4.41 -7.19
N ILE A 128 -7.95 -5.18 -6.58
CA ILE A 128 -9.38 -4.89 -6.60
C ILE A 128 -10.00 -4.97 -5.21
N TYR A 129 -10.69 -3.91 -4.82
CA TYR A 129 -11.57 -3.93 -3.66
C TYR A 129 -12.89 -4.59 -4.03
N VAL A 130 -13.31 -5.54 -3.19
CA VAL A 130 -14.58 -6.25 -3.32
C VAL A 130 -15.33 -6.22 -1.99
N LYS A 131 -16.68 -6.23 -2.06
CA LYS A 131 -17.53 -6.21 -0.86
C LYS A 131 -17.36 -7.50 -0.03
N ASP A 132 -17.32 -8.64 -0.70
CA ASP A 132 -17.18 -9.95 -0.08
C ASP A 132 -16.00 -10.68 -0.74
N VAL A 133 -14.88 -10.72 0.01
CA VAL A 133 -13.64 -11.34 -0.46
C VAL A 133 -13.79 -12.85 -0.60
N ASP A 134 -14.52 -13.51 0.30
CA ASP A 134 -14.66 -14.97 0.29
C ASP A 134 -15.53 -15.45 -0.87
N LYS A 135 -16.61 -14.72 -1.17
CA LYS A 135 -17.43 -14.99 -2.34
C LYS A 135 -16.63 -14.88 -3.64
N VAL A 136 -15.87 -13.80 -3.82
CA VAL A 136 -15.07 -13.60 -5.04
C VAL A 136 -13.90 -14.59 -5.10
N ALA A 137 -13.29 -14.93 -3.97
CA ALA A 137 -12.28 -15.97 -3.88
C ALA A 137 -12.83 -17.35 -4.28
N GLY A 138 -14.04 -17.69 -3.84
CA GLY A 138 -14.75 -18.92 -4.23
C GLY A 138 -14.97 -18.98 -5.73
N PHE A 139 -15.51 -17.91 -6.31
CA PHE A 139 -15.67 -17.77 -7.76
C PHE A 139 -14.36 -17.96 -8.53
N LEU A 140 -13.26 -17.33 -8.10
CA LEU A 140 -11.96 -17.50 -8.75
C LEU A 140 -11.48 -18.96 -8.67
N LYS A 141 -11.64 -19.63 -7.53
CA LYS A 141 -11.29 -21.05 -7.36
C LYS A 141 -12.12 -21.96 -8.27
N GLU A 142 -13.42 -21.72 -8.41
CA GLU A 142 -14.29 -22.43 -9.36
C GLU A 142 -13.83 -22.25 -10.82
N LYS A 143 -13.20 -21.11 -11.14
CA LYS A 143 -12.65 -20.81 -12.47
C LYS A 143 -11.20 -21.27 -12.65
N GLY A 144 -10.69 -22.06 -11.72
CA GLY A 144 -9.37 -22.70 -11.78
C GLY A 144 -8.21 -21.85 -11.25
N PHE A 145 -8.48 -20.72 -10.61
CA PHE A 145 -7.43 -19.94 -9.96
C PHE A 145 -7.00 -20.61 -8.65
N LYS A 146 -5.70 -20.52 -8.35
CA LYS A 146 -5.12 -20.96 -7.09
C LYS A 146 -4.71 -19.75 -6.26
N GLU A 147 -4.99 -19.84 -4.97
CA GLU A 147 -4.55 -18.84 -4.00
C GLU A 147 -3.07 -19.06 -3.68
N GLY A 148 -2.25 -18.01 -3.74
CA GLY A 148 -0.81 -18.13 -3.53
C GLY A 148 -0.08 -16.80 -3.67
N LYS A 149 1.17 -16.75 -3.20
CA LYS A 149 1.94 -15.49 -3.06
C LYS A 149 2.27 -14.81 -4.40
N ASN A 150 2.27 -15.55 -5.50
CA ASN A 150 2.71 -15.08 -6.81
C ASN A 150 1.54 -14.72 -7.75
N GLY A 151 0.30 -14.72 -7.24
CA GLY A 151 -0.86 -14.36 -8.03
C GLY A 151 -0.90 -12.87 -8.40
N HIS A 152 -1.32 -12.57 -9.63
CA HIS A 152 -1.45 -11.22 -10.18
C HIS A 152 -2.87 -10.63 -10.02
N VAL A 153 -3.82 -11.40 -9.49
CA VAL A 153 -5.15 -10.89 -9.11
C VAL A 153 -5.22 -10.83 -7.59
N ILE A 154 -5.35 -9.63 -7.04
CA ILE A 154 -5.29 -9.36 -5.62
C ILE A 154 -6.63 -8.82 -5.14
N LEU A 155 -7.29 -9.59 -4.29
CA LEU A 155 -8.55 -9.22 -3.65
C LEU A 155 -8.26 -8.47 -2.35
N LEU A 156 -8.87 -7.29 -2.23
CA LEU A 156 -8.83 -6.45 -1.05
C LEU A 156 -10.23 -6.34 -0.44
N PRO A 157 -10.39 -6.45 0.89
CA PRO A 157 -11.67 -6.15 1.53
C PRO A 157 -11.97 -4.66 1.42
N LYS A 158 -13.17 -4.30 0.96
CA LYS A 158 -13.59 -2.89 0.82
C LYS A 158 -13.78 -2.23 2.21
N ILE A 159 -12.75 -1.53 2.68
CA ILE A 159 -12.69 -0.86 3.99
C ILE A 159 -12.23 0.58 3.80
N GLY A 160 -12.86 1.53 4.52
CA GLY A 160 -12.54 2.95 4.46
C GLY A 160 -13.48 3.74 3.55
N ASP A 161 -13.10 5.00 3.29
CA ASP A 161 -13.87 5.88 2.41
C ASP A 161 -13.47 5.70 0.93
N PHE A 162 -14.48 5.67 0.07
CA PHE A 162 -14.42 5.53 -1.38
C PHE A 162 -15.18 6.66 -2.09
N SER A 163 -15.61 7.71 -1.38
CA SER A 163 -16.31 8.87 -1.93
C SER A 163 -15.47 9.61 -2.98
N ASN A 164 -14.16 9.71 -2.73
CA ASN A 164 -13.16 10.26 -3.64
C ASN A 164 -12.23 9.14 -4.15
N GLU A 165 -12.52 8.66 -5.35
CA GLU A 165 -11.79 7.53 -5.95
C GLU A 165 -10.30 7.81 -6.16
N ILE A 166 -9.95 9.04 -6.58
CA ILE A 166 -8.55 9.42 -6.82
C ILE A 166 -7.78 9.44 -5.51
N GLU A 167 -8.35 10.05 -4.47
CA GLU A 167 -7.72 10.07 -3.15
C GLU A 167 -7.59 8.66 -2.56
N ARG A 168 -8.55 7.77 -2.79
CA ARG A 168 -8.43 6.36 -2.38
C ARG A 168 -7.23 5.69 -3.03
N VAL A 169 -7.07 5.81 -4.35
CA VAL A 169 -5.95 5.21 -5.10
C VAL A 169 -4.63 5.81 -4.64
N TYR A 170 -4.58 7.12 -4.46
CA TYR A 170 -3.42 7.84 -3.93
C TYR A 170 -2.98 7.31 -2.56
N LEU A 171 -3.91 7.19 -1.60
CA LEU A 171 -3.62 6.65 -0.28
C LEU A 171 -3.22 5.17 -0.31
N ASP A 172 -3.81 4.38 -1.22
CA ASP A 172 -3.41 2.99 -1.42
C ASP A 172 -1.95 2.91 -1.92
N CYS A 173 -1.57 3.77 -2.88
CA CYS A 173 -0.22 3.86 -3.40
C CYS A 173 0.80 4.19 -2.30
N ILE A 174 0.48 5.14 -1.41
CA ILE A 174 1.32 5.43 -0.23
C ILE A 174 1.40 4.20 0.67
N ALA A 175 0.26 3.60 1.05
CA ALA A 175 0.23 2.47 1.97
C ALA A 175 0.98 1.23 1.43
N ASN A 176 0.90 0.99 0.12
CA ASN A 176 1.66 -0.07 -0.53
C ASN A 176 3.16 0.23 -0.52
N GLY A 177 3.55 1.49 -0.73
CA GLY A 177 4.93 1.94 -0.72
C GLY A 177 5.76 1.33 -1.85
N GLU A 178 7.08 1.21 -1.65
CA GLU A 178 8.01 0.68 -2.65
C GLU A 178 7.83 1.42 -4.00
N ARG A 179 7.62 0.67 -5.09
CA ARG A 179 7.34 1.19 -6.43
C ARG A 179 6.14 2.15 -6.45
N SER A 180 5.05 1.78 -5.77
CA SER A 180 3.82 2.57 -5.73
C SER A 180 3.98 3.94 -5.04
N THR A 181 5.09 4.18 -4.32
CA THR A 181 5.38 5.52 -3.79
C THR A 181 5.47 6.54 -4.93
N MET A 182 6.07 6.17 -6.06
CA MET A 182 6.21 7.08 -7.20
C MET A 182 4.88 7.34 -7.89
N ASP A 183 4.00 6.33 -7.95
CA ASP A 183 2.62 6.52 -8.43
C ASP A 183 1.84 7.49 -7.53
N ALA A 184 2.00 7.41 -6.21
CA ALA A 184 1.36 8.36 -5.29
C ALA A 184 1.83 9.81 -5.57
N ILE A 185 3.14 10.02 -5.74
CA ILE A 185 3.70 11.32 -6.11
C ILE A 185 3.13 11.80 -7.45
N ALA A 186 3.07 10.93 -8.46
CA ALA A 186 2.53 11.28 -9.77
C ALA A 186 1.05 11.68 -9.70
N ILE A 187 0.25 10.99 -8.89
CA ILE A 187 -1.15 11.35 -8.65
C ILE A 187 -1.24 12.71 -7.94
N GLU A 188 -0.42 12.96 -6.91
CA GLU A 188 -0.42 14.23 -6.19
C GLU A 188 -0.06 15.42 -7.08
N LEU A 189 0.91 15.26 -7.99
CA LEU A 189 1.31 16.30 -8.91
C LEU A 189 0.25 16.60 -10.00
N LEU A 190 -0.51 15.60 -10.44
CA LEU A 190 -1.50 15.74 -11.52
C LEU A 190 -2.91 16.12 -11.02
N TYR A 191 -3.25 15.79 -9.77
CA TYR A 191 -4.60 15.91 -9.22
C TYR A 191 -4.62 16.62 -7.86
N GLU A 192 -3.72 17.57 -7.65
CA GLU A 192 -3.53 18.32 -6.40
C GLU A 192 -4.85 18.92 -5.86
N ASP A 193 -5.71 19.42 -6.74
CA ASP A 193 -7.00 20.03 -6.45
C ASP A 193 -8.08 19.01 -6.03
N ARG A 194 -7.84 17.73 -6.28
CA ARG A 194 -8.74 16.62 -5.94
C ARG A 194 -8.32 15.84 -4.71
N LEU A 195 -7.23 16.22 -4.05
CA LEU A 195 -6.74 15.55 -2.85
C LEU A 195 -7.00 16.41 -1.61
N SER A 196 -7.71 15.84 -0.61
CA SER A 196 -7.92 16.54 0.66
C SER A 196 -6.69 16.47 1.59
N THR A 197 -5.70 15.64 1.26
CA THR A 197 -4.44 15.50 1.99
C THR A 197 -3.26 15.30 1.05
N ARG A 198 -2.09 15.81 1.45
CA ARG A 198 -0.83 15.69 0.71
C ARG A 198 0.22 14.97 1.53
N GLY A 199 0.92 14.06 0.89
CA GLY A 199 1.87 13.15 1.47
C GLY A 199 3.21 13.80 1.65
N LEU A 200 3.97 13.31 2.61
CA LEU A 200 5.35 13.70 2.78
C LEU A 200 6.25 12.73 2.00
N PHE A 201 6.91 13.23 0.96
CA PHE A 201 7.79 12.44 0.11
C PHE A 201 9.23 12.97 0.08
N PRO A 202 10.24 12.11 -0.07
CA PRO A 202 11.62 12.54 -0.28
C PRO A 202 11.76 13.41 -1.53
N VAL A 203 12.43 14.56 -1.41
CA VAL A 203 12.60 15.53 -2.51
C VAL A 203 13.19 14.89 -3.77
N GLN A 204 14.13 13.96 -3.61
CA GLN A 204 14.76 13.27 -4.74
C GLN A 204 13.75 12.42 -5.52
N LEU A 205 12.78 11.78 -4.85
CA LEU A 205 11.73 11.00 -5.53
C LEU A 205 10.74 11.93 -6.23
N VAL A 206 10.40 13.07 -5.60
CA VAL A 206 9.53 14.07 -6.23
C VAL A 206 10.14 14.62 -7.51
N LYS A 207 11.41 15.04 -7.47
CA LYS A 207 12.14 15.53 -8.66
C LYS A 207 12.19 14.48 -9.77
N LYS A 208 12.51 13.23 -9.43
CA LYS A 208 12.52 12.14 -10.40
C LYS A 208 11.16 11.96 -11.08
N VAL A 209 10.07 11.97 -10.31
CA VAL A 209 8.74 11.83 -10.87
C VAL A 209 8.39 13.04 -11.76
N GLN A 210 8.79 14.26 -11.39
CA GLN A 210 8.61 15.44 -12.24
C GLN A 210 9.36 15.34 -13.58
N GLU A 211 10.58 14.78 -13.57
CA GLU A 211 11.39 14.57 -14.78
C GLU A 211 10.84 13.44 -15.66
N ASP A 212 10.38 12.35 -15.05
CA ASP A 212 9.92 11.13 -15.73
C ASP A 212 8.43 11.17 -16.11
N LEU A 213 7.64 12.05 -15.48
CA LEU A 213 6.21 12.19 -15.79
C LEU A 213 6.07 12.52 -17.28
N PRO A 214 5.24 11.79 -18.04
CA PRO A 214 4.99 12.14 -19.42
C PRO A 214 4.49 13.58 -19.42
N LEU A 215 5.24 14.49 -20.07
CA LEU A 215 4.88 15.89 -20.22
C LEU A 215 3.45 15.94 -20.74
N SER A 216 2.48 16.15 -19.87
CA SER A 216 1.13 16.45 -20.29
C SER A 216 1.25 17.83 -20.90
N ASN A 217 1.17 17.87 -22.24
CA ASN A 217 1.14 19.08 -23.05
C ASN A 217 0.48 20.20 -22.27
N SER A 218 1.27 21.26 -22.01
CA SER A 218 0.77 22.59 -21.73
C SER A 218 -0.45 22.86 -22.61
N LYS A 219 -1.62 22.88 -22.00
CA LYS A 219 -2.82 23.48 -22.54
C LYS A 219 -3.19 24.63 -21.62
#